data_AF-A0A8H8IKP6-F1
#
_entry.id   AF-A0A8H8IKP6-F1
#
_cell.length_a   1.000
_cell.length_b   1.000
_cell.length_c   1.000
_cell.angle_alpha   90.00
_cell.angle_beta   90.00
_cell.angle_gamma   90.00
#
_symmetry.space_group_name_H-M   'P 1'
#
loop_
_entity.id
_entity.type
_entity.pdbx_description
1 polymer ?
#
loop_
_entity_poly.entity_id
_entity_poly.type
_entity_poly.pdbx_seq_one_letter_code
_entity_poly.pdbx_strand_id
1 'polypeptide(L)'
;MSVFSARAQACGNDPEKLHIEIYGPPGLRQLVRTTLTLTHMKLSGKYVVHELHPLDDDGSSAATGLPHPNELVGRDVVEDGQGFWEDIANNTGFRVNAGVIEHRVFCVGYVFTEKKSNTMPPTYQSRRIVCLGDTSSAEHIVPLCISDDIYPSIVVHEATNAWIPPRIDQQRLYGGARKTPQSVREKAISKGHSTPDMAGAFARSVKAERLALTHFSAMQAGSFGGWDAILTNAYLMREIARQATVSWGRRGARAIAAHDLSWIDIPQSQIEDVGPSISQDPEELVWEPEIWDEPLEPDQTEDNTSKRKWDGHHGEGRSRGSNWKRGRGRGRGGRGRGRGEHMTTN
;
A
#
# COMPACT_ATOMS: atom_id res chain seq x y z
N MET A 1 5.26 -6.34 -0.94
CA MET A 1 6.42 -6.81 -0.15
C MET A 1 6.93 -5.63 0.68
N SER A 2 6.92 -5.75 2.01
CA SER A 2 7.43 -4.71 2.91
C SER A 2 8.82 -5.12 3.42
N VAL A 3 9.83 -4.27 3.20
CA VAL A 3 11.23 -4.51 3.57
C VAL A 3 11.75 -3.28 4.31
N PHE A 4 12.48 -3.48 5.39
CA PHE A 4 13.14 -2.42 6.13
C PHE A 4 14.65 -2.71 6.31
N SER A 5 15.43 -1.64 6.51
CA SER A 5 16.87 -1.67 6.72
C SER A 5 17.27 -0.84 7.95
N ALA A 6 18.06 -1.44 8.86
CA ALA A 6 18.62 -0.74 10.03
C ALA A 6 20.05 -0.23 9.76
N ARG A 7 20.42 0.90 10.40
CA ARG A 7 21.69 1.62 10.16
C ARG A 7 22.91 0.82 10.59
N ALA A 8 23.89 0.67 9.70
CA ALA A 8 25.27 0.41 10.10
C ALA A 8 26.03 1.68 10.46
N GLN A 9 26.85 1.56 11.49
CA GLN A 9 27.83 2.55 11.90
C GLN A 9 28.70 3.01 10.72
N ALA A 10 29.03 4.31 10.65
CA ALA A 10 29.95 4.89 9.65
C ALA A 10 31.19 4.01 9.47
N CYS A 11 31.40 3.50 8.27
CA CYS A 11 32.50 2.60 7.97
C CYS A 11 33.62 3.39 7.28
N GLY A 12 34.78 3.47 7.93
CA GLY A 12 36.02 3.75 7.22
C GLY A 12 36.40 2.50 6.42
N ASN A 13 35.87 2.33 5.20
CA ASN A 13 36.27 1.34 4.19
C ASN A 13 36.60 -0.11 4.66
N ASP A 14 36.06 -0.58 5.78
CA ASP A 14 36.31 -1.94 6.28
C ASP A 14 35.38 -2.93 5.56
N PRO A 15 35.92 -3.80 4.68
CA PRO A 15 35.11 -4.74 3.90
C PRO A 15 34.46 -5.84 4.74
N GLU A 16 34.92 -6.07 5.97
CA GLU A 16 34.37 -7.07 6.88
C GLU A 16 33.30 -6.50 7.81
N LYS A 17 33.11 -5.18 7.83
CA LYS A 17 32.10 -4.54 8.67
C LYS A 17 30.70 -4.80 8.12
N LEU A 18 29.77 -5.15 9.02
CA LEU A 18 28.35 -5.20 8.71
C LEU A 18 27.82 -3.79 8.38
N HIS A 19 27.33 -3.62 7.15
CA HIS A 19 26.82 -2.36 6.60
C HIS A 19 25.30 -2.26 6.56
N ILE A 20 24.61 -3.40 6.50
CA ILE A 20 23.16 -3.39 6.37
C ILE A 20 22.56 -4.70 6.87
N GLU A 21 21.50 -4.56 7.67
CA GLU A 21 20.62 -5.65 8.05
C GLU A 21 19.30 -5.48 7.30
N ILE A 22 18.87 -6.54 6.62
CA ILE A 22 17.64 -6.55 5.82
C ILE A 22 16.67 -7.52 6.48
N TYR A 23 15.44 -7.07 6.72
CA TYR A 23 14.37 -7.88 7.31
C TYR A 23 13.22 -8.02 6.33
N GLY A 24 12.67 -9.22 6.19
CA GLY A 24 11.51 -9.44 5.33
C GLY A 24 11.06 -10.90 5.24
N PRO A 25 10.18 -11.20 4.28
CA PRO A 25 9.59 -12.54 4.16
C PRO A 25 10.59 -13.59 3.62
N PRO A 26 10.27 -14.89 3.73
CA PRO A 26 11.07 -15.96 3.17
C PRO A 26 11.27 -15.78 1.65
N GLY A 27 12.48 -16.06 1.17
CA GLY A 27 12.89 -15.89 -0.23
C GLY A 27 13.63 -14.57 -0.51
N LEU A 28 13.54 -13.58 0.40
CA LEU A 28 14.26 -12.32 0.27
C LEU A 28 15.78 -12.51 0.26
N ARG A 29 16.31 -13.42 1.08
CA ARG A 29 17.74 -13.74 1.14
C ARG A 29 18.21 -14.30 -0.19
N GLN A 30 17.46 -15.25 -0.75
CA GLN A 30 17.77 -15.84 -2.05
C GLN A 30 17.68 -14.81 -3.17
N LEU A 31 16.70 -13.91 -3.14
CA LEU A 31 16.56 -12.81 -4.10
C LEU A 31 17.82 -11.93 -4.10
N VAL A 32 18.21 -11.39 -2.93
CA VAL A 32 19.38 -10.50 -2.82
C VAL A 32 20.66 -11.23 -3.25
N ARG A 33 20.89 -12.45 -2.76
CA ARG A 33 22.06 -13.27 -3.10
C ARG A 33 22.14 -13.52 -4.60
N THR A 34 21.05 -13.94 -5.22
CA THR A 34 20.99 -14.28 -6.65
C THR A 34 21.25 -13.05 -7.51
N THR A 35 20.61 -11.92 -7.18
CA THR A 35 20.82 -10.66 -7.92
C THR A 35 22.29 -10.22 -7.86
N LEU A 36 22.91 -10.18 -6.68
CA LEU A 36 24.32 -9.79 -6.53
C LEU A 36 25.27 -10.74 -7.25
N THR A 37 25.00 -12.05 -7.16
CA THR A 37 25.82 -13.09 -7.79
C THR A 37 25.75 -13.01 -9.32
N LEU A 38 24.55 -12.93 -9.90
CA LEU A 38 24.35 -12.88 -11.36
C LEU A 38 24.88 -11.59 -11.98
N THR A 39 24.89 -10.50 -11.22
CA THR A 39 25.43 -9.21 -11.67
C THR A 39 26.92 -9.03 -11.34
N HIS A 40 27.55 -10.04 -10.72
CA HIS A 40 28.95 -9.99 -10.26
C HIS A 40 29.28 -8.76 -9.40
N MET A 41 28.31 -8.27 -8.63
CA MET A 41 28.46 -7.09 -7.78
C MET A 41 29.23 -7.43 -6.50
N LYS A 42 30.34 -6.74 -6.25
CA LYS A 42 31.04 -6.78 -4.95
C LYS A 42 30.70 -5.52 -4.16
N LEU A 43 30.29 -5.70 -2.91
CA LEU A 43 29.95 -4.61 -2.00
C LEU A 43 31.18 -4.19 -1.19
N SER A 44 31.18 -2.94 -0.72
CA SER A 44 32.25 -2.37 0.12
C SER A 44 32.18 -2.79 1.60
N GLY A 45 31.19 -3.62 1.97
CA GLY A 45 31.03 -4.16 3.31
C GLY A 45 30.10 -5.37 3.29
N LYS A 46 29.73 -5.86 4.47
CA LYS A 46 28.88 -7.04 4.61
C LYS A 46 27.40 -6.67 4.70
N TYR A 47 26.53 -7.58 4.27
CA TYR A 47 25.09 -7.51 4.51
C TYR A 47 24.61 -8.80 5.17
N VAL A 48 23.47 -8.70 5.86
CA VAL A 48 22.76 -9.86 6.40
C VAL A 48 21.27 -9.75 6.06
N VAL A 49 20.63 -10.89 5.81
CA VAL A 49 19.18 -10.97 5.55
C VAL A 49 18.52 -11.87 6.58
N HIS A 50 17.65 -11.30 7.40
CA HIS A 50 16.81 -12.00 8.36
C HIS A 50 15.43 -12.23 7.73
N GLU A 51 14.98 -13.49 7.71
CA GLU A 51 13.70 -13.88 7.13
C GLU A 51 12.69 -14.17 8.24
N LEU A 52 11.46 -13.68 8.07
CA LEU A 52 10.35 -13.82 9.00
C LEU A 52 9.45 -14.98 8.55
N HIS A 53 9.62 -16.15 9.16
CA HIS A 53 8.93 -17.39 8.78
C HIS A 53 7.64 -17.58 9.58
N PRO A 54 6.49 -17.78 8.92
CA PRO A 54 5.26 -18.23 9.58
C PRO A 54 5.41 -19.69 10.06
N LEU A 55 4.60 -20.13 11.04
CA LEU A 55 4.73 -21.47 11.62
C LEU A 55 4.51 -22.60 10.61
N ASP A 56 3.62 -22.38 9.63
CA ASP A 56 3.23 -23.37 8.63
C ASP A 56 4.16 -23.37 7.40
N ASP A 57 5.28 -22.65 7.43
CA ASP A 57 6.26 -22.67 6.34
C ASP A 57 7.01 -24.01 6.36
N ASP A 58 6.83 -24.81 5.31
CA ASP A 58 7.40 -26.16 5.16
C ASP A 58 8.92 -26.17 4.95
N GLY A 59 9.59 -25.02 5.13
CA GLY A 59 11.03 -24.84 4.94
C GLY A 59 11.46 -24.96 3.47
N SER A 60 10.52 -24.99 2.52
CA SER A 60 10.77 -25.10 1.08
C SER A 60 11.60 -23.94 0.52
N SER A 61 11.64 -22.80 1.22
CA SER A 61 12.37 -21.60 0.82
C SER A 61 13.77 -21.45 1.46
N ALA A 62 14.40 -22.54 1.95
CA ALA A 62 15.79 -22.48 2.38
C ALA A 62 16.67 -21.96 1.23
N ALA A 63 17.37 -20.85 1.44
CA ALA A 63 18.17 -20.21 0.41
C ALA A 63 19.26 -21.17 -0.11
N THR A 64 19.06 -21.73 -1.30
CA THR A 64 19.97 -22.71 -1.90
C THR A 64 21.25 -22.04 -2.44
N GLY A 65 22.34 -22.82 -2.48
CA GLY A 65 23.62 -22.40 -3.05
C GLY A 65 24.59 -21.75 -2.05
N LEU A 66 25.79 -21.42 -2.56
CA LEU A 66 26.84 -20.78 -1.76
C LEU A 66 26.46 -19.32 -1.45
N PRO A 67 26.67 -18.84 -0.22
CA PRO A 67 26.48 -17.42 0.13
C PRO A 67 27.33 -16.50 -0.75
N HIS A 68 26.81 -15.31 -1.03
CA HIS A 68 27.60 -14.28 -1.71
C HIS A 68 28.81 -13.86 -0.83
N PRO A 69 29.99 -13.49 -1.36
CA PRO A 69 31.17 -13.14 -0.53
C PRO A 69 30.97 -12.00 0.47
N ASN A 70 30.00 -11.11 0.22
CA ASN A 70 29.60 -10.04 1.12
C ASN A 70 28.45 -10.42 2.08
N GLU A 71 27.91 -11.63 1.99
CA GLU A 71 26.78 -12.10 2.80
C GLU A 71 27.25 -12.72 4.11
N LEU A 72 26.67 -12.28 5.22
CA LEU A 72 26.77 -12.95 6.52
C LEU A 72 25.52 -13.80 6.75
N VAL A 73 25.67 -14.81 7.61
CA VAL A 73 24.57 -15.71 7.98
C VAL A 73 23.48 -14.93 8.72
N GLY A 74 22.29 -14.91 8.14
CA GLY A 74 21.11 -14.32 8.74
C GLY A 74 20.36 -15.26 9.68
N ARG A 75 19.27 -14.74 10.25
CA ARG A 75 18.37 -15.49 11.13
C ARG A 75 17.10 -15.82 10.37
N ASP A 76 16.61 -17.03 10.56
CA ASP A 76 15.24 -17.41 10.22
C ASP A 76 14.42 -17.26 11.51
N VAL A 77 13.71 -16.15 11.61
CA VAL A 77 12.94 -15.80 12.80
C VAL A 77 11.55 -16.39 12.63
N VAL A 78 11.19 -17.33 13.50
CA VAL A 78 9.88 -17.98 13.47
C VAL A 78 8.89 -17.18 14.33
N GLU A 79 7.64 -17.10 13.90
CA GLU A 79 6.59 -16.42 14.67
C GLU A 79 6.27 -17.14 16.01
N ASP A 80 5.63 -16.42 16.93
CA ASP A 80 5.29 -16.87 18.29
C ASP A 80 4.03 -17.76 18.39
N GLY A 81 3.47 -18.16 17.25
CA GLY A 81 2.20 -18.90 17.14
C GLY A 81 0.94 -18.06 17.25
N GLN A 82 1.08 -16.76 17.50
CA GLN A 82 0.02 -15.76 17.35
C GLN A 82 0.20 -14.94 16.08
N GLY A 83 1.10 -15.35 15.18
CA GLY A 83 1.38 -14.62 13.95
C GLY A 83 2.23 -13.36 14.13
N PHE A 84 3.01 -13.29 15.22
CA PHE A 84 3.89 -12.16 15.55
C PHE A 84 5.36 -12.54 15.62
N TRP A 85 6.20 -11.58 15.25
CA TRP A 85 7.65 -11.62 15.48
C TRP A 85 8.03 -10.44 16.37
N GLU A 86 8.45 -10.72 17.60
CA GLU A 86 8.77 -9.69 18.58
C GLU A 86 10.26 -9.44 18.73
N ASP A 87 10.62 -8.18 18.98
CA ASP A 87 11.98 -7.67 19.18
C ASP A 87 13.01 -8.23 18.18
N ILE A 88 12.65 -8.19 16.89
CA ILE A 88 13.45 -8.79 15.82
C ILE A 88 14.79 -8.07 15.61
N ALA A 89 14.96 -6.84 16.10
CA ALA A 89 16.14 -6.01 15.89
C ALA A 89 16.75 -5.51 17.22
N ASN A 90 17.68 -6.32 17.75
CA ASN A 90 18.18 -6.20 19.12
C ASN A 90 19.16 -5.02 19.34
N ASN A 91 19.81 -4.54 18.27
CA ASN A 91 20.89 -3.53 18.33
C ASN A 91 20.46 -2.13 17.87
N THR A 92 19.17 -1.81 17.99
CA THR A 92 18.63 -0.51 17.60
C THR A 92 18.10 0.24 18.82
N GLY A 93 17.97 1.57 18.70
CA GLY A 93 17.23 2.40 19.68
C GLY A 93 15.72 2.11 19.73
N PHE A 94 15.26 1.09 18.99
CA PHE A 94 13.87 0.70 18.88
C PHE A 94 13.71 -0.78 19.25
N ARG A 95 12.54 -1.13 19.77
CA ARG A 95 11.99 -2.48 19.73
C ARG A 95 11.18 -2.58 18.44
N VAL A 96 11.53 -3.53 17.60
CA VAL A 96 10.87 -3.74 16.30
C VAL A 96 10.08 -5.03 16.37
N ASN A 97 8.76 -4.92 16.24
CA ASN A 97 7.87 -6.06 16.14
C ASN A 97 7.30 -6.11 14.72
N ALA A 98 6.88 -7.28 14.27
CA ALA A 98 6.17 -7.48 13.02
C ALA A 98 4.97 -8.41 13.23
N GLY A 99 3.97 -8.30 12.37
CA GLY A 99 2.83 -9.20 12.37
C GLY A 99 2.21 -9.35 10.99
N VAL A 100 1.57 -10.50 10.76
CA VAL A 100 0.91 -10.80 9.49
C VAL A 100 -0.23 -9.82 9.22
N ILE A 101 -0.37 -9.40 7.96
CA ILE A 101 -1.48 -8.60 7.46
C ILE A 101 -2.06 -9.24 6.20
N GLU A 102 -3.34 -9.01 5.93
CA GLU A 102 -4.03 -9.67 4.82
C GLU A 102 -3.60 -9.07 3.48
N HIS A 103 -3.05 -9.89 2.58
CA HIS A 103 -2.71 -9.52 1.22
C HIS A 103 -2.75 -10.77 0.31
N ARG A 104 -2.59 -10.59 -1.02
CA ARG A 104 -2.59 -11.71 -1.98
C ARG A 104 -1.38 -12.63 -1.88
N VAL A 105 -0.32 -12.15 -1.24
CA VAL A 105 0.89 -12.90 -0.91
C VAL A 105 1.24 -12.60 0.54
N PHE A 106 2.08 -13.43 1.16
CA PHE A 106 2.55 -13.19 2.51
C PHE A 106 3.12 -11.78 2.66
N CYS A 107 2.56 -11.04 3.61
CA CYS A 107 2.85 -9.63 3.86
C CYS A 107 2.81 -9.37 5.37
N VAL A 108 3.64 -8.44 5.80
CA VAL A 108 3.78 -8.08 7.21
C VAL A 108 3.68 -6.58 7.39
N GLY A 109 3.13 -6.16 8.53
CA GLY A 109 3.29 -4.82 9.06
C GLY A 109 4.40 -4.79 10.09
N TYR A 110 5.07 -3.63 10.23
CA TYR A 110 6.12 -3.41 11.23
C TYR A 110 5.68 -2.37 12.26
N VAL A 111 5.99 -2.61 13.52
CA VAL A 111 5.77 -1.71 14.65
C VAL A 111 7.11 -1.38 15.30
N PHE A 112 7.53 -0.13 15.17
CA PHE A 112 8.75 0.39 15.79
C PHE A 112 8.37 1.16 17.05
N THR A 113 8.84 0.69 18.20
CA THR A 113 8.64 1.37 19.49
C THR A 113 9.98 1.87 20.01
N GLU A 114 10.10 3.17 20.24
CA GLU A 114 11.32 3.77 20.79
C GLU A 114 11.62 3.22 22.20
N LYS A 115 12.85 2.73 22.40
CA LYS A 115 13.31 2.26 23.72
C LYS A 115 13.53 3.47 24.61
N LYS A 116 12.96 3.45 25.83
CA LYS A 116 13.22 4.52 26.81
C LYS A 116 14.71 4.51 27.17
N SER A 117 15.38 5.64 27.02
CA SER A 117 16.71 5.84 27.58
C SER A 117 16.59 6.14 29.08
N ASN A 118 17.50 5.59 29.88
CA ASN A 118 17.59 5.88 31.32
C ASN A 118 17.84 7.37 31.63
N THR A 119 18.22 8.17 30.63
CA THR A 119 18.46 9.61 30.75
C THR A 119 17.21 10.46 30.54
N MET A 120 16.09 9.87 30.10
CA MET A 120 14.86 10.61 29.81
C MET A 120 13.98 10.71 31.07
N PRO A 121 13.38 11.88 31.34
CA PRO A 121 12.42 12.02 32.44
C PRO A 121 11.25 11.02 32.35
N PRO A 122 10.64 10.64 33.50
CA PRO A 122 9.55 9.66 33.53
C PRO A 122 8.31 10.09 32.72
N THR A 123 8.12 11.41 32.55
CA THR A 123 7.01 12.04 31.83
C THR A 123 7.10 11.87 30.32
N TYR A 124 8.14 11.23 29.78
CA TYR A 124 8.27 11.02 28.35
C TYR A 124 7.54 9.76 27.88
N GLN A 125 6.70 9.94 26.86
CA GLN A 125 6.04 8.84 26.17
C GLN A 125 6.90 8.37 24.99
N SER A 126 7.17 7.06 24.91
CA SER A 126 7.91 6.50 23.76
C SER A 126 7.14 6.74 22.47
N ARG A 127 7.85 7.12 21.40
CA ARG A 127 7.25 7.21 20.07
C ARG A 127 7.01 5.81 19.51
N ARG A 128 5.89 5.64 18.82
CA ARG A 128 5.56 4.40 18.10
C ARG A 128 5.21 4.70 16.65
N ILE A 129 5.90 4.03 15.74
CA ILE A 129 5.70 4.13 14.29
C ILE A 129 5.15 2.79 13.82
N VAL A 130 3.98 2.81 13.19
CA VAL A 130 3.39 1.63 12.55
C VAL A 130 3.50 1.80 11.04
N CYS A 131 4.23 0.90 10.38
CA CYS A 131 4.39 0.88 8.93
C CYS A 131 3.77 -0.40 8.38
N LEU A 132 2.63 -0.28 7.71
CA LEU A 132 1.99 -1.43 7.08
C LEU A 132 2.53 -1.63 5.66
N GLY A 133 2.69 -2.88 5.27
CA GLY A 133 2.81 -3.23 3.85
C GLY A 133 1.47 -3.12 3.13
N ASP A 134 1.44 -3.55 1.87
CA ASP A 134 0.21 -3.69 1.10
C ASP A 134 -0.75 -4.63 1.83
N THR A 135 -2.00 -4.22 1.99
CA THR A 135 -3.00 -4.98 2.72
C THR A 135 -4.45 -4.58 2.41
N SER A 136 -5.35 -5.56 2.50
CA SER A 136 -6.81 -5.36 2.60
C SER A 136 -7.32 -5.31 4.04
N SER A 137 -6.54 -5.77 5.02
CA SER A 137 -6.88 -5.73 6.44
C SER A 137 -5.63 -5.91 7.31
N ALA A 138 -5.47 -5.00 8.27
CA ALA A 138 -4.41 -5.06 9.27
C ALA A 138 -4.96 -5.33 10.69
N GLU A 139 -6.19 -5.85 10.83
CA GLU A 139 -6.80 -6.07 12.15
C GLU A 139 -5.95 -6.97 13.07
N HIS A 140 -5.29 -7.97 12.49
CA HIS A 140 -4.46 -8.91 13.23
C HIS A 140 -3.27 -8.25 13.95
N ILE A 141 -2.69 -7.17 13.41
CA ILE A 141 -1.52 -6.50 14.01
C ILE A 141 -1.89 -5.47 15.09
N VAL A 142 -3.18 -5.24 15.33
CA VAL A 142 -3.67 -4.26 16.32
C VAL A 142 -3.07 -4.47 17.72
N PRO A 143 -2.96 -5.69 18.28
CA PRO A 143 -2.38 -5.88 19.61
C PRO A 143 -0.95 -5.34 19.75
N LEU A 144 -0.13 -5.46 18.70
CA LEU A 144 1.23 -4.90 18.67
C LEU A 144 1.22 -3.36 18.59
N CYS A 145 0.20 -2.77 17.99
CA CYS A 145 0.10 -1.32 17.79
C CYS A 145 -0.23 -0.55 19.07
N ILE A 146 -0.97 -1.17 20.01
CA ILE A 146 -1.52 -0.51 21.22
C ILE A 146 -1.04 -1.16 22.54
N SER A 147 0.06 -1.91 22.52
CA SER A 147 0.65 -2.52 23.71
C SER A 147 1.39 -1.50 24.60
N ASP A 148 1.61 -1.87 25.87
CA ASP A 148 2.36 -1.10 26.87
C ASP A 148 1.82 0.32 27.14
N ASP A 149 0.51 0.54 26.92
CA ASP A 149 -0.14 1.88 26.97
C ASP A 149 0.55 2.93 26.09
N ILE A 150 1.19 2.45 25.01
CA ILE A 150 1.76 3.30 23.97
C ILE A 150 0.83 3.23 22.77
N TYR A 151 0.49 4.39 22.20
CA TYR A 151 -0.32 4.47 20.99
C TYR A 151 0.55 4.94 19.81
N PRO A 152 0.20 4.61 18.56
CA PRO A 152 0.97 5.02 17.40
C PRO A 152 1.05 6.55 17.28
N SER A 153 2.25 7.10 17.34
CA SER A 153 2.54 8.50 17.01
C SER A 153 2.29 8.79 15.52
N ILE A 154 2.44 7.75 14.69
CA ILE A 154 2.03 7.73 13.28
C ILE A 154 1.69 6.31 12.83
N VAL A 155 0.69 6.21 11.97
CA VAL A 155 0.42 5.04 11.12
C VAL A 155 0.72 5.41 9.67
N VAL A 156 1.53 4.61 8.98
CA VAL A 156 1.73 4.64 7.54
C VAL A 156 0.95 3.48 6.94
N HIS A 157 -0.08 3.80 6.16
CA HIS A 157 -1.02 2.84 5.58
C HIS A 157 -1.13 3.02 4.07
N GLU A 158 -1.24 1.92 3.32
CA GLU A 158 -1.53 2.02 1.90
C GLU A 158 -2.96 2.52 1.63
N ALA A 159 -3.17 3.22 0.51
CA ALA A 159 -4.48 3.65 0.04
C ALA A 159 -4.57 3.51 -1.48
N THR A 160 -4.32 2.30 -1.99
CA THR A 160 -4.16 2.01 -3.41
C THR A 160 -5.35 2.42 -4.26
N ASN A 161 -6.58 2.21 -3.76
CA ASN A 161 -7.78 2.49 -4.52
C ASN A 161 -8.65 3.52 -3.80
N ALA A 162 -8.88 4.67 -4.43
CA ALA A 162 -9.78 5.68 -3.91
C ALA A 162 -10.90 5.93 -4.92
N TRP A 163 -12.12 6.05 -4.39
CA TRP A 163 -13.23 6.52 -5.19
C TRP A 163 -13.13 8.03 -5.34
N ILE A 164 -13.14 8.54 -6.57
CA ILE A 164 -12.98 9.97 -6.82
C ILE A 164 -14.33 10.53 -7.27
N PRO A 165 -14.90 11.51 -6.55
CA PRO A 165 -16.18 12.11 -6.92
C PRO A 165 -16.14 12.74 -8.33
N PRO A 166 -17.24 12.72 -9.10
CA PRO A 166 -17.29 13.30 -10.45
C PRO A 166 -16.89 14.77 -10.55
N ARG A 167 -17.14 15.57 -9.50
CA ARG A 167 -16.74 16.98 -9.42
C ARG A 167 -15.21 17.18 -9.44
N ILE A 168 -14.45 16.16 -8.99
CA ILE A 168 -12.99 16.13 -8.96
C ILE A 168 -12.47 15.35 -10.18
N ASP A 169 -13.10 14.22 -10.53
CA ASP A 169 -12.78 13.43 -11.73
C ASP A 169 -13.50 13.96 -12.99
N GLN A 170 -13.28 15.24 -13.33
CA GLN A 170 -13.96 15.89 -14.46
C GLN A 170 -13.67 15.21 -15.80
N GLN A 171 -12.46 14.65 -15.95
CA GLN A 171 -12.02 13.93 -17.16
C GLN A 171 -12.43 12.45 -17.18
N ARG A 172 -13.13 11.96 -16.13
CA ARG A 172 -13.61 10.58 -15.99
C ARG A 172 -12.50 9.52 -16.07
N LEU A 173 -11.27 9.88 -15.71
CA LEU A 173 -10.10 9.01 -15.73
C LEU A 173 -10.16 7.95 -14.61
N TYR A 174 -10.86 8.26 -13.53
CA TYR A 174 -10.98 7.42 -12.33
C TYR A 174 -12.24 6.56 -12.32
N GLY A 175 -13.03 6.62 -13.38
CA GLY A 175 -14.33 5.95 -13.52
C GLY A 175 -15.51 6.89 -13.29
N GLY A 176 -15.26 8.13 -12.83
CA GLY A 176 -16.28 9.16 -12.58
C GLY A 176 -17.52 8.60 -11.89
N ALA A 177 -18.69 8.96 -12.43
CA ALA A 177 -19.98 8.50 -11.92
C ALA A 177 -20.27 6.99 -12.13
N ARG A 178 -19.43 6.24 -12.86
CA ARG A 178 -19.66 4.80 -13.13
C ARG A 178 -19.21 3.89 -11.99
N LYS A 179 -18.51 4.43 -10.99
CA LYS A 179 -18.07 3.70 -9.81
C LYS A 179 -18.75 4.26 -8.57
N THR A 180 -19.05 3.38 -7.62
CA THR A 180 -19.50 3.75 -6.28
C THR A 180 -18.34 3.57 -5.28
N PRO A 181 -18.36 4.26 -4.12
CA PRO A 181 -17.40 4.00 -3.04
C PRO A 181 -17.30 2.51 -2.69
N GLN A 182 -18.45 1.84 -2.57
CA GLN A 182 -18.53 0.41 -2.28
C GLN A 182 -17.85 -0.44 -3.35
N SER A 183 -18.14 -0.21 -4.64
CA SER A 183 -17.53 -1.00 -5.73
C SER A 183 -16.00 -0.83 -5.79
N VAL A 184 -15.47 0.34 -5.41
CA VAL A 184 -14.03 0.58 -5.33
C VAL A 184 -13.42 -0.16 -4.15
N ARG A 185 -14.11 -0.17 -3.01
CA ARG A 185 -13.70 -0.90 -1.80
C ARG A 185 -13.67 -2.41 -2.02
N GLU A 186 -14.72 -3.00 -2.57
CA GLU A 186 -14.77 -4.42 -2.93
C GLU A 186 -13.63 -4.80 -3.90
N LYS A 187 -13.35 -3.92 -4.87
CA LYS A 187 -12.23 -4.11 -5.81
C LYS A 187 -10.87 -4.01 -5.13
N ALA A 188 -10.70 -3.13 -4.14
CA ALA A 188 -9.46 -3.03 -3.37
C ALA A 188 -9.23 -4.34 -2.59
N ILE A 189 -10.24 -4.78 -1.83
CA ILE A 189 -10.20 -6.00 -1.02
C ILE A 189 -9.90 -7.22 -1.89
N SER A 190 -10.59 -7.40 -3.02
CA SER A 190 -10.32 -8.54 -3.93
C SER A 190 -8.90 -8.58 -4.50
N LYS A 191 -8.17 -7.45 -4.44
CA LYS A 191 -6.76 -7.35 -4.85
C LYS A 191 -5.79 -7.34 -3.68
N GLY A 192 -6.27 -7.51 -2.45
CA GLY A 192 -5.46 -7.43 -1.23
C GLY A 192 -5.01 -6.01 -0.90
N HIS A 193 -5.77 -5.00 -1.29
CA HIS A 193 -5.43 -3.59 -1.09
C HIS A 193 -6.51 -2.83 -0.32
N SER A 194 -6.17 -1.62 0.10
CA SER A 194 -7.05 -0.77 0.89
C SER A 194 -7.51 0.48 0.16
N THR A 195 -8.64 1.01 0.63
CA THR A 195 -9.14 2.34 0.30
C THR A 195 -8.79 3.35 1.39
N PRO A 196 -8.87 4.67 1.13
CA PRO A 196 -8.58 5.67 2.14
C PRO A 196 -9.47 5.54 3.39
N ASP A 197 -10.75 5.18 3.24
CA ASP A 197 -11.65 4.96 4.38
C ASP A 197 -11.23 3.75 5.22
N MET A 198 -10.71 2.68 4.62
CA MET A 198 -10.16 1.54 5.35
C MET A 198 -8.92 1.94 6.16
N ALA A 199 -8.01 2.71 5.56
CA ALA A 199 -6.83 3.23 6.25
C ALA A 199 -7.21 4.14 7.44
N GLY A 200 -8.22 5.01 7.26
CA GLY A 200 -8.77 5.84 8.33
C GLY A 200 -9.39 5.02 9.46
N ALA A 201 -10.15 3.97 9.12
CA ALA A 201 -10.78 3.09 10.10
C ALA A 201 -9.74 2.34 10.95
N PHE A 202 -8.66 1.84 10.32
CA PHE A 202 -7.54 1.25 11.05
C PHE A 202 -6.85 2.26 11.97
N ALA A 203 -6.54 3.47 11.48
CA ALA A 203 -5.94 4.50 12.31
C ALA A 203 -6.81 4.88 13.53
N ARG A 204 -8.14 4.82 13.38
CA ARG A 204 -9.10 5.01 14.48
C ARG A 204 -9.01 3.86 15.49
N SER A 205 -9.00 2.61 15.03
CA SER A 205 -9.01 1.44 15.92
C SER A 205 -7.77 1.37 16.81
N VAL A 206 -6.61 1.82 16.31
CA VAL A 206 -5.35 1.88 17.08
C VAL A 206 -5.11 3.21 17.80
N LYS A 207 -6.09 4.14 17.79
CA LYS A 207 -5.99 5.49 18.37
C LYS A 207 -4.75 6.28 17.90
N ALA A 208 -4.40 6.16 16.61
CA ALA A 208 -3.24 6.84 16.06
C ALA A 208 -3.31 8.36 16.27
N GLU A 209 -2.16 8.99 16.50
CA GLU A 209 -2.02 10.45 16.56
C GLU A 209 -1.96 11.08 15.17
N ARG A 210 -1.34 10.38 14.21
CA ARG A 210 -1.16 10.79 12.81
C ARG A 210 -1.44 9.63 11.87
N LEU A 211 -1.95 9.94 10.69
CA LEU A 211 -2.15 8.98 9.60
C LEU A 211 -1.48 9.52 8.34
N ALA A 212 -0.54 8.76 7.79
CA ALA A 212 0.05 8.98 6.48
C ALA A 212 -0.43 7.89 5.51
N LEU A 213 -0.91 8.31 4.34
CA LEU A 213 -1.35 7.45 3.26
C LEU A 213 -0.25 7.36 2.21
N THR A 214 -0.01 6.15 1.70
CA THR A 214 0.98 5.88 0.65
C THR A 214 0.45 4.89 -0.39
N HIS A 215 1.30 4.50 -1.34
CA HIS A 215 1.03 3.45 -2.32
C HIS A 215 -0.24 3.71 -3.13
N PHE A 216 -0.39 4.91 -3.69
CA PHE A 216 -1.52 5.26 -4.55
C PHE A 216 -1.41 4.56 -5.90
N SER A 217 -2.54 4.14 -6.48
CA SER A 217 -2.53 3.54 -7.82
C SER A 217 -1.94 4.53 -8.83
N ALA A 218 -1.08 4.06 -9.74
CA ALA A 218 -0.50 4.88 -10.82
C ALA A 218 -1.57 5.55 -11.72
N MET A 219 -2.79 4.99 -11.78
CA MET A 219 -3.89 5.68 -12.43
C MET A 219 -4.12 7.08 -11.81
N GLN A 220 -3.97 7.20 -10.48
CA GLN A 220 -4.18 8.39 -9.64
C GLN A 220 -3.03 9.40 -9.67
N ALA A 221 -1.94 9.10 -10.37
CA ALA A 221 -0.84 10.02 -10.59
C ALA A 221 -0.70 10.27 -12.10
N GLY A 222 -1.71 10.90 -12.70
CA GLY A 222 -1.91 10.96 -14.15
C GLY A 222 -0.67 11.43 -14.94
N SER A 223 -0.29 10.65 -15.95
CA SER A 223 0.74 10.93 -16.97
C SER A 223 0.32 11.99 -18.00
N PHE A 224 -0.12 13.17 -17.55
CA PHE A 224 -0.34 14.31 -18.44
C PHE A 224 0.56 15.46 -17.99
N GLY A 225 1.49 15.89 -18.84
CA GLY A 225 2.36 17.02 -18.54
C GLY A 225 1.59 18.34 -18.62
N GLY A 226 1.76 19.23 -17.63
CA GLY A 226 1.19 20.58 -17.63
C GLY A 226 0.72 21.07 -16.25
N TRP A 227 0.44 22.37 -16.12
CA TRP A 227 -0.07 22.98 -14.88
C TRP A 227 -1.42 22.42 -14.41
N ASP A 228 -2.32 22.07 -15.34
CA ASP A 228 -3.62 21.46 -15.03
C ASP A 228 -3.49 20.09 -14.36
N ALA A 229 -2.47 19.31 -14.71
CA ALA A 229 -2.23 18.02 -14.09
C ALA A 229 -1.72 18.16 -12.64
N ILE A 230 -0.92 19.19 -12.36
CA ILE A 230 -0.44 19.49 -11.00
C ILE A 230 -1.61 19.84 -10.09
N LEU A 231 -2.49 20.75 -10.53
CA LEU A 231 -3.66 21.15 -9.75
C LEU A 231 -4.65 19.98 -9.58
N THR A 232 -4.90 19.21 -10.63
CA THR A 232 -5.77 18.02 -10.58
C THR A 232 -5.23 17.00 -9.58
N ASN A 233 -3.91 16.74 -9.60
CA ASN A 233 -3.26 15.85 -8.63
C ASN A 233 -3.38 16.39 -7.20
N ALA A 234 -3.26 17.70 -6.98
CA ALA A 234 -3.44 18.29 -5.66
C ALA A 234 -4.87 18.10 -5.12
N TYR A 235 -5.90 18.35 -5.93
CA TYR A 235 -7.29 18.11 -5.53
C TYR A 235 -7.58 16.63 -5.28
N LEU A 236 -7.01 15.75 -6.10
CA LEU A 236 -7.12 14.31 -5.97
C LEU A 236 -6.50 13.81 -4.66
N MET A 237 -5.27 14.21 -4.37
CA MET A 237 -4.58 13.84 -3.12
C MET A 237 -5.29 14.43 -1.90
N ARG A 238 -5.84 15.65 -2.00
CA ARG A 238 -6.66 16.25 -0.95
C ARG A 238 -7.94 15.45 -0.70
N GLU A 239 -8.59 14.95 -1.75
CA GLU A 239 -9.79 14.12 -1.61
C GLU A 239 -9.48 12.75 -0.98
N ILE A 240 -8.38 12.13 -1.39
CA ILE A 240 -7.89 10.88 -0.79
C ILE A 240 -7.65 11.07 0.70
N ALA A 241 -6.91 12.11 1.08
CA ALA A 241 -6.68 12.47 2.48
C ALA A 241 -7.98 12.78 3.23
N ARG A 242 -8.94 13.47 2.59
CA ARG A 242 -10.24 13.80 3.19
C ARG A 242 -11.03 12.54 3.54
N GLN A 243 -11.11 11.56 2.64
CA GLN A 243 -11.82 10.29 2.89
C GLN A 243 -11.25 9.53 4.08
N ALA A 244 -9.92 9.43 4.16
CA ALA A 244 -9.26 8.84 5.31
C ALA A 244 -9.48 9.65 6.59
N THR A 245 -9.44 10.98 6.51
CA THR A 245 -9.66 11.87 7.67
C THR A 245 -11.06 11.67 8.27
N VAL A 246 -12.09 11.59 7.43
CA VAL A 246 -13.47 11.35 7.88
C VAL A 246 -13.59 9.99 8.57
N SER A 247 -13.04 8.94 7.96
CA SER A 247 -13.05 7.59 8.55
C SER A 247 -12.16 7.47 9.80
N TRP A 248 -11.10 8.27 9.89
CA TRP A 248 -10.25 8.34 11.08
C TRP A 248 -10.97 9.02 12.24
N GLY A 249 -11.71 10.10 11.99
CA GLY A 249 -12.57 10.74 12.98
C GLY A 249 -11.84 11.45 14.12
N ARG A 250 -10.53 11.66 14.01
CA ARG A 250 -9.74 12.40 15.01
C ARG A 250 -9.97 13.90 14.86
N ARG A 251 -10.49 14.55 15.91
CA ARG A 251 -10.73 16.00 15.94
C ARG A 251 -9.40 16.77 15.80
N GLY A 252 -9.43 17.86 15.04
CA GLY A 252 -8.27 18.74 14.85
C GLY A 252 -7.12 18.13 14.04
N ALA A 253 -7.28 16.93 13.47
CA ALA A 253 -6.25 16.25 12.70
C ALA A 253 -6.74 15.97 11.27
N ARG A 254 -5.79 15.86 10.34
CA ARG A 254 -6.05 15.43 8.95
C ARG A 254 -5.04 14.36 8.56
N ALA A 255 -5.50 13.38 7.79
CA ALA A 255 -4.61 12.43 7.17
C ALA A 255 -3.69 13.14 6.16
N ILE A 256 -2.48 12.62 6.00
CA ILE A 256 -1.45 13.15 5.12
C ILE A 256 -1.39 12.22 3.90
N ALA A 257 -1.71 12.71 2.71
CA ALA A 257 -1.35 11.98 1.49
C ALA A 257 0.15 12.21 1.23
N ALA A 258 0.97 11.20 1.51
CA ALA A 258 2.41 11.31 1.32
C ALA A 258 2.74 11.47 -0.17
N HIS A 259 3.87 12.08 -0.49
CA HIS A 259 4.37 12.16 -1.85
C HIS A 259 5.86 11.86 -1.85
N ASP A 260 6.43 11.66 -3.03
CA ASP A 260 7.86 11.44 -3.18
C ASP A 260 8.64 12.58 -2.50
N LEU A 261 9.66 12.22 -1.73
CA LEU A 261 10.48 13.14 -0.94
C LEU A 261 9.74 13.89 0.20
N SER A 262 8.51 13.48 0.53
CA SER A 262 7.84 13.99 1.73
C SER A 262 8.58 13.56 3.00
N TRP A 263 8.56 14.43 4.01
CA TRP A 263 9.11 14.19 5.33
C TRP A 263 8.06 14.59 6.36
N ILE A 264 7.96 13.82 7.44
CA ILE A 264 6.95 14.02 8.49
C ILE A 264 7.69 13.98 9.82
N ASP A 265 7.64 15.09 10.56
CA ASP A 265 8.19 15.15 11.91
C ASP A 265 7.28 14.45 12.91
N ILE A 266 7.88 13.60 13.75
CA ILE A 266 7.22 12.93 14.86
C ILE A 266 7.77 13.54 16.15
N PRO A 267 7.11 14.61 16.67
CA PRO A 267 7.57 15.28 17.86
C PRO A 267 7.44 14.35 19.07
N GLN A 268 8.28 14.63 20.05
CA GLN A 268 8.21 13.97 21.35
C GLN A 268 6.98 14.46 22.11
N SER A 269 6.12 13.56 22.57
CA SER A 269 5.01 13.89 23.46
C SER A 269 5.42 13.76 24.93
N GLN A 270 4.86 14.64 25.76
CA GLN A 270 4.94 14.56 27.21
C GLN A 270 3.61 13.98 27.73
N ILE A 271 3.69 13.14 28.76
CA ILE A 271 2.54 12.72 29.55
C ILE A 271 2.09 13.98 30.28
N GLU A 272 0.92 14.53 29.92
CA GLU A 272 0.28 15.55 30.74
C GLU A 272 -0.10 14.89 32.08
N ASP A 273 0.43 15.41 33.19
CA ASP A 273 -0.03 15.05 34.54
C ASP A 273 -1.48 15.52 34.66
N VAL A 274 -2.41 14.66 34.25
CA VAL A 274 -3.84 14.88 34.51
C VAL A 274 -4.04 14.62 36.00
N GLY A 275 -3.84 15.64 36.82
CA GLY A 275 -4.37 15.67 38.18
C GLY A 275 -5.87 15.33 38.16
N PRO A 276 -6.45 14.82 39.26
CA PRO A 276 -7.80 14.27 39.26
C PRO A 276 -8.79 15.26 38.66
N SER A 277 -9.33 14.93 37.49
CA SER A 277 -10.28 15.77 36.80
C SER A 277 -11.57 15.82 37.60
N ILE A 278 -11.94 17.00 38.07
CA ILE A 278 -13.30 17.27 38.52
C ILE A 278 -14.17 17.10 37.27
N SER A 279 -15.05 16.12 37.29
CA SER A 279 -16.09 15.91 36.29
C SER A 279 -16.95 17.16 36.19
N GLN A 280 -16.70 17.99 35.18
CA GLN A 280 -17.71 18.90 34.68
C GLN A 280 -18.26 18.27 33.41
N ASP A 281 -19.53 17.86 33.50
CA ASP A 281 -20.30 17.41 32.36
C ASP A 281 -20.17 18.45 31.23
N PRO A 282 -19.93 18.04 29.97
CA PRO A 282 -19.80 18.99 28.89
C PRO A 282 -21.17 19.63 28.63
N GLU A 283 -21.27 20.93 28.87
CA GLU A 283 -22.37 21.75 28.37
C GLU A 283 -22.50 21.53 26.85
N GLU A 284 -23.71 21.19 26.40
CA GLU A 284 -24.08 21.06 25.00
C GLU A 284 -23.85 22.39 24.28
N LEU A 285 -22.67 22.52 23.68
CA LEU A 285 -22.36 23.59 22.75
C LEU A 285 -22.99 23.22 21.40
N VAL A 286 -24.26 23.61 21.23
CA VAL A 286 -25.00 23.55 19.97
C VAL A 286 -24.24 24.37 18.94
N TRP A 287 -23.64 23.69 17.95
CA TRP A 287 -22.98 24.33 16.82
C TRP A 287 -24.03 24.62 15.73
N GLU A 288 -24.19 25.89 15.38
CA GLU A 288 -24.94 26.30 14.18
C GLU A 288 -24.14 25.94 12.93
N PRO A 289 -24.76 25.31 11.92
CA PRO A 289 -24.07 24.91 10.71
C PRO A 289 -23.79 26.13 9.83
N GLU A 290 -22.54 26.58 9.82
CA GLU A 290 -22.04 27.42 8.72
C GLU A 290 -22.03 26.61 7.43
N ILE A 291 -23.13 26.76 6.69
CA ILE A 291 -23.32 26.71 5.23
C ILE A 291 -22.17 26.01 4.47
N TRP A 292 -22.32 24.70 4.32
CA TRP A 292 -21.76 23.95 3.19
C TRP A 292 -22.92 23.15 2.59
N ASP A 293 -23.28 23.48 1.35
CA ASP A 293 -24.45 22.92 0.65
C ASP A 293 -24.53 21.39 0.79
N GLU A 294 -25.70 20.94 1.22
CA GLU A 294 -26.06 19.53 1.36
C GLU A 294 -25.82 18.76 0.05
N PRO A 295 -25.39 17.49 0.10
CA PRO A 295 -25.38 16.65 -1.08
C PRO A 295 -26.84 16.40 -1.50
N LEU A 296 -27.19 16.87 -2.71
CA LEU A 296 -28.43 16.52 -3.38
C LEU A 296 -28.62 14.99 -3.37
N GLU A 297 -29.77 14.54 -2.88
CA GLU A 297 -30.19 13.14 -2.96
C GLU A 297 -30.17 12.66 -4.42
N PRO A 298 -29.88 11.36 -4.66
CA PRO A 298 -29.86 10.81 -6.00
C PRO A 298 -31.26 10.89 -6.62
N ASP A 299 -31.32 11.55 -7.77
CA ASP A 299 -32.52 11.69 -8.60
C ASP A 299 -33.20 10.33 -8.83
N GLN A 300 -34.52 10.34 -8.71
CA GLN A 300 -35.37 9.16 -8.84
C GLN A 300 -35.30 8.64 -10.29
N THR A 301 -35.42 7.32 -10.42
CA THR A 301 -35.39 6.60 -11.69
C THR A 301 -36.42 7.17 -12.68
N GLU A 302 -35.97 7.82 -13.76
CA GLU A 302 -36.84 8.11 -14.90
C GLU A 302 -37.08 6.85 -15.75
N ASP A 303 -38.37 6.60 -15.92
CA ASP A 303 -38.99 5.47 -16.60
C ASP A 303 -38.82 5.59 -18.12
N ASN A 304 -38.01 4.71 -18.72
CA ASN A 304 -37.66 4.80 -20.13
C ASN A 304 -38.64 4.01 -21.02
N THR A 305 -39.88 4.51 -21.12
CA THR A 305 -40.83 4.10 -22.16
C THR A 305 -41.00 5.20 -23.20
N SER A 306 -40.21 5.15 -24.28
CA SER A 306 -40.70 5.49 -25.63
C SER A 306 -39.64 5.29 -26.72
N LYS A 307 -39.80 4.20 -27.46
CA LYS A 307 -39.28 4.06 -28.83
C LYS A 307 -39.79 5.23 -29.68
N ARG A 308 -38.89 6.04 -30.25
CA ARG A 308 -39.20 6.89 -31.41
C ARG A 308 -38.39 6.47 -32.63
N LYS A 309 -39.13 5.84 -33.52
CA LYS A 309 -38.85 5.49 -34.91
C LYS A 309 -38.59 6.79 -35.71
N TRP A 310 -37.50 6.85 -36.45
CA TRP A 310 -37.28 7.87 -37.47
C TRP A 310 -37.40 7.21 -38.85
N ASP A 311 -38.55 7.43 -39.49
CA ASP A 311 -38.76 7.24 -40.93
C ASP A 311 -38.59 8.60 -41.60
N GLY A 312 -37.84 8.67 -42.71
CA GLY A 312 -37.63 9.90 -43.47
C GLY A 312 -36.99 9.63 -44.84
N HIS A 313 -37.85 9.52 -45.86
CA HIS A 313 -37.52 9.39 -47.29
C HIS A 313 -37.17 10.73 -47.96
N HIS A 314 -36.69 10.60 -49.21
CA HIS A 314 -36.36 11.59 -50.28
C HIS A 314 -34.84 11.78 -50.46
N GLY A 315 -34.22 11.63 -51.64
CA GLY A 315 -34.71 11.40 -53.00
C GLY A 315 -33.70 11.97 -54.00
N GLU A 316 -33.09 11.09 -54.80
CA GLU A 316 -32.49 11.27 -56.15
C GLU A 316 -31.39 12.32 -56.44
N GLY A 317 -30.25 11.81 -56.93
CA GLY A 317 -29.26 12.54 -57.73
C GLY A 317 -28.20 11.59 -58.29
N ARG A 318 -28.14 11.47 -59.62
CA ARG A 318 -27.56 10.36 -60.40
C ARG A 318 -26.02 10.36 -60.58
N SER A 319 -25.50 9.11 -60.64
CA SER A 319 -24.49 8.55 -61.57
C SER A 319 -23.05 9.10 -61.66
N ARG A 320 -22.06 8.20 -61.47
CA ARG A 320 -21.27 7.56 -62.56
C ARG A 320 -20.15 6.63 -62.06
N GLY A 321 -20.07 5.45 -62.70
CA GLY A 321 -18.87 4.60 -62.88
C GLY A 321 -18.43 3.79 -61.65
N SER A 322 -18.10 2.49 -61.70
CA SER A 322 -17.91 1.52 -62.79
C SER A 322 -17.80 0.12 -62.18
N ASN A 323 -18.20 -0.90 -62.95
CA ASN A 323 -17.82 -2.33 -62.94
C ASN A 323 -16.59 -2.69 -62.05
N TRP A 324 -16.52 -3.84 -61.40
CA TRP A 324 -16.36 -5.16 -62.05
C TRP A 324 -16.81 -6.33 -61.15
N LYS A 325 -17.39 -7.33 -61.82
CA LYS A 325 -17.85 -8.63 -61.33
C LYS A 325 -16.73 -9.68 -61.38
N ARG A 326 -16.90 -10.73 -60.57
CA ARG A 326 -16.32 -12.11 -60.66
C ARG A 326 -14.82 -12.20 -60.31
N GLY A 327 -14.30 -13.28 -59.71
CA GLY A 327 -14.83 -14.61 -59.47
C GLY A 327 -13.77 -15.50 -58.79
N ARG A 328 -14.16 -16.75 -58.58
CA ARG A 328 -13.44 -17.86 -57.92
C ARG A 328 -11.97 -18.06 -58.35
N GLY A 329 -11.14 -18.53 -57.42
CA GLY A 329 -9.85 -19.16 -57.72
C GLY A 329 -9.29 -19.96 -56.54
N ARG A 330 -9.18 -21.29 -56.72
CA ARG A 330 -8.50 -22.24 -55.82
C ARG A 330 -6.99 -22.10 -55.97
N GLY A 331 -6.22 -22.35 -54.90
CA GLY A 331 -4.77 -22.54 -54.97
C GLY A 331 -4.22 -23.25 -53.72
N ARG A 332 -3.71 -24.47 -53.90
CA ARG A 332 -3.07 -25.35 -52.91
C ARG A 332 -1.61 -24.99 -52.67
N GLY A 333 -1.13 -25.30 -51.47
CA GLY A 333 0.28 -25.52 -51.11
C GLY A 333 0.44 -25.30 -49.60
N GLY A 334 0.86 -26.21 -48.73
CA GLY A 334 1.61 -27.45 -48.86
C GLY A 334 2.72 -27.40 -47.82
N ARG A 335 2.61 -28.15 -46.70
CA ARG A 335 3.74 -28.51 -45.83
C ARG A 335 3.46 -29.84 -45.13
N GLY A 336 4.23 -30.86 -45.53
CA GLY A 336 4.25 -32.17 -44.89
C GLY A 336 5.02 -32.16 -43.57
N ARG A 337 4.59 -33.02 -42.65
CA ARG A 337 5.33 -33.45 -41.46
C ARG A 337 5.65 -34.93 -41.64
N GLY A 338 6.93 -35.27 -41.63
CA GLY A 338 7.42 -36.65 -41.51
C GLY A 338 7.88 -36.90 -40.07
N ARG A 339 7.33 -37.94 -39.45
CA ARG A 339 7.83 -38.56 -38.22
C ARG A 339 8.99 -39.50 -38.58
N GLY A 340 9.96 -39.61 -37.68
CA GLY A 340 10.89 -40.74 -37.59
C GLY A 340 11.17 -41.02 -36.12
N GLU A 341 10.74 -42.18 -35.64
CA GLU A 341 11.05 -42.73 -34.32
C GLU A 341 12.23 -43.72 -34.40
N HIS A 342 12.81 -43.96 -33.22
CA HIS A 342 13.52 -45.16 -32.74
C HIS A 342 15.00 -45.37 -33.05
N MET A 343 15.81 -45.41 -31.97
CA MET A 343 16.58 -46.57 -31.46
C MET A 343 17.42 -46.12 -30.24
N THR A 344 17.13 -46.58 -29.01
CA THR A 344 17.70 -47.75 -28.27
C THR A 344 19.18 -47.64 -27.86
N THR A 345 19.40 -47.96 -26.57
CA THR A 345 20.64 -48.42 -25.87
C THR A 345 21.79 -47.41 -25.79
N ASN A 346 22.51 -47.22 -24.69
CA ASN A 346 22.77 -48.02 -23.48
C ASN A 346 23.16 -47.07 -22.34
#